data_AF-A0A662R4C9-F1
#
_entry.id   AF-A0A662R4C9-F1
#
_cell.length_a   1.000
_cell.length_b   1.000
_cell.length_c   1.000
_cell.angle_alpha   90.00
_cell.angle_beta   90.00
_cell.angle_gamma   90.00
#
_symmetry.space_group_name_H-M   'P 1'
#
loop_
_entity.id
_entity.type
_entity.pdbx_description
1 polymer ?
#
loop_
_entity_poly.entity_id
_entity_poly.type
_entity_poly.pdbx_seq_one_letter_code
_entity_poly.pdbx_strand_id
1 'polypeptide(L)' 'MLAKRIIPCLDCDLGVPHGRVVKGVQFKQIRYAGIPWELAEEYDKQG' A
#
# COMPACT_ATOMS: atom_id res chain seq x y z
N MET A 1 -12.28 -25.13 10.81
CA MET A 1 -12.83 -24.14 9.85
C MET A 1 -11.72 -23.18 9.49
N LEU A 2 -11.54 -22.82 8.21
CA LEU A 2 -10.54 -21.82 7.83
C LEU A 2 -10.98 -20.43 8.30
N ALA A 3 -10.02 -19.62 8.73
CA ALA A 3 -10.27 -18.24 9.13
C ALA A 3 -10.64 -17.37 7.92
N LYS A 4 -11.41 -16.29 8.15
CA LYS A 4 -11.61 -15.23 7.16
C LYS A 4 -10.32 -14.39 7.08
N ARG A 5 -9.99 -13.89 5.88
CA ARG A 5 -8.77 -13.12 5.63
C ARG A 5 -9.05 -11.62 5.72
N ILE A 6 -8.10 -10.88 6.27
CA ILE A 6 -7.98 -9.43 6.14
C ILE A 6 -6.83 -9.19 5.15
N ILE A 7 -7.04 -8.40 4.11
CA ILE A 7 -6.05 -8.20 3.04
C ILE A 7 -5.89 -6.69 2.79
N PRO A 8 -4.75 -6.08 3.16
CA PRO A 8 -4.48 -4.68 2.85
C PRO A 8 -4.15 -4.49 1.37
N CYS A 9 -4.53 -3.33 0.81
CA CYS A 9 -4.23 -2.95 -0.57
C CYS A 9 -3.33 -1.70 -0.60
N LEU A 10 -2.18 -1.85 -1.26
CA LEU A 10 -1.21 -0.79 -1.50
C LEU A 10 -1.29 -0.37 -2.96
N ASP A 11 -1.76 0.86 -3.20
CA ASP A 11 -1.79 1.42 -4.56
C ASP A 11 -0.40 1.96 -4.87
N CYS A 12 0.35 1.27 -5.73
CA CYS A 12 1.74 1.60 -6.03
C CYS A 12 1.85 2.38 -7.35
N ASP A 13 2.50 3.54 -7.29
CA ASP A 13 2.95 4.31 -8.46
C ASP A 13 4.40 3.92 -8.78
N LEU A 14 4.59 3.26 -9.92
CA LEU A 14 5.89 2.78 -10.41
C LEU A 14 6.55 3.75 -11.40
N GLY A 15 5.95 4.93 -11.63
CA GLY A 15 6.53 5.98 -12.48
C GLY A 15 7.71 6.71 -11.83
N VAL A 16 7.97 6.45 -10.54
CA VAL A 16 9.10 6.99 -9.79
C VAL A 16 10.13 5.88 -9.51
N PRO A 17 11.44 6.20 -9.47
CA PRO A 17 12.46 5.25 -9.04
C PRO A 17 12.06 4.64 -7.69
N HIS A 18 12.27 3.33 -7.53
CA HIS A 18 11.93 2.57 -6.33
C HIS A 18 10.42 2.43 -6.02
N GLY A 19 9.55 3.08 -6.78
CA GLY A 19 8.11 3.07 -6.55
C GLY A 19 7.70 3.79 -5.26
N ARG A 20 6.41 4.13 -5.16
CA ARG A 20 5.81 4.70 -3.95
C ARG A 20 4.38 4.22 -3.79
N VAL A 21 3.92 4.12 -2.54
CA VAL A 21 2.50 3.95 -2.26
C VAL A 21 1.83 5.31 -2.30
N VAL A 22 0.67 5.38 -2.95
CA VAL A 22 -0.13 6.58 -3.09
C VAL A 22 -1.53 6.39 -2.51
N LYS A 23 -2.14 7.50 -2.11
CA LYS A 23 -3.56 7.58 -1.80
C LYS A 23 -4.15 8.83 -2.44
N GLY A 24 -5.43 8.78 -2.82
CA GLY A 24 -6.12 9.89 -3.46
C GLY A 24 -7.59 9.58 -3.69
N VAL A 25 -8.31 10.52 -4.28
CA VAL A 25 -9.74 10.35 -4.63
C VAL A 25 -9.86 10.41 -6.14
N GLN A 26 -10.26 9.29 -6.76
CA GLN A 26 -10.45 9.21 -8.22
C GLN A 26 -9.26 9.79 -9.01
N PHE A 27 -8.03 9.39 -8.64
CA PHE A 27 -6.77 9.88 -9.22
C PHE A 27 -6.47 11.38 -9.02
N LYS A 28 -7.30 12.10 -8.26
CA LYS A 28 -7.07 13.48 -7.85
C LYS A 28 -6.47 13.53 -6.45
N GLN A 29 -5.76 14.63 -6.18
CA GLN A 29 -5.13 14.88 -4.87
C GLN A 29 -4.27 13.70 -4.41
N ILE A 30 -3.52 13.11 -5.35
CA ILE A 30 -2.60 12.00 -5.09
C ILE A 30 -1.54 12.48 -4.11
N ARG A 31 -1.49 11.84 -2.95
CA ARG A 31 -0.50 12.08 -1.91
C ARG A 31 0.36 10.83 -1.71
N TYR A 32 1.62 11.09 -1.35
CA TYR A 32 2.54 10.05 -0.91
C TYR A 32 2.03 9.41 0.39
N ALA A 33 2.07 8.08 0.45
CA ALA A 33 1.63 7.30 1.61
C ALA A 33 2.76 6.44 2.22
N GLY A 34 3.85 6.20 1.51
CA GLY A 34 5.00 5.44 2.03
C GLY A 34 5.75 4.65 0.97
N ILE A 35 6.74 3.89 1.41
CA ILE A 35 7.52 2.98 0.58
C ILE A 35 6.82 1.61 0.52
N PRO A 36 6.71 0.96 -0.66
CA PRO A 36 5.91 -0.27 -0.81
C PRO A 36 6.32 -1.42 0.11
N TRP A 37 7.62 -1.74 0.18
CA TRP A 37 8.10 -2.88 0.97
C TRP A 37 8.08 -2.62 2.48
N GLU A 38 8.34 -1.39 2.92
CA GLU A 38 8.27 -1.03 4.35
C GLU A 38 6.83 -1.14 4.87
N LEU A 39 5.85 -0.66 4.09
CA LEU A 39 4.44 -0.80 4.45
C LEU A 39 3.97 -2.26 4.38
N ALA A 40 4.47 -3.04 3.42
CA ALA A 40 4.16 -4.46 3.34
C ALA A 40 4.70 -5.22 4.58
N GLU A 41 5.93 -4.95 5.00
CA GLU A 41 6.52 -5.52 6.21
C GLU A 41 5.74 -5.12 7.47
N GLU A 42 5.31 -3.85 7.55
CA GLU A 42 4.49 -3.37 8.66
C GLU A 42 3.12 -4.07 8.72
N TYR A 43 2.45 -4.24 7.58
CA TYR A 43 1.17 -4.98 7.55
C TYR A 43 1.34 -6.46 7.89
N ASP A 44 2.43 -7.10 7.46
CA ASP A 44 2.75 -8.49 7.85
C ASP A 44 2.92 -8.63 9.36
N LYS A 45 3.56 -7.65 10.02
CA LYS A 45 3.71 -7.60 11.49
C LYS A 45 2.37 -7.38 12.22
N GLN A 46 1.39 -6.75 11.58
CA GLN A 46 0.07 -6.49 12.15
C GLN A 46 -0.88 -7.71 12.08
N GLY A 47 -0.65 -8.63 11.12
CA GLY A 47 -1.45 -9.84 10.90
C GLY A 47 -2.68 -9.65 10.01
#